data_AF-A0AA86U359-F1
#
_entry.id   AF-A0AA86U359-F1
#
_cell.length_a   1.000
_cell.length_b   1.000
_cell.length_c   1.000
_cell.angle_alpha   90.00
_cell.angle_beta   90.00
_cell.angle_gamma   90.00
#
_symmetry.space_group_name_H-M   'P 1'
#
loop_
_entity.id
_entity.type
_entity.pdbx_description
1 polymer ?
#
loop_
_entity_poly.entity_id
_entity_poly.type
_entity_poly.pdbx_seq_one_letter_code
_entity_poly.pdbx_strand_id
1 'polypeptide(L)'
;MNFGITGQLTTRSNQADVLNIRTSVSTITSTSSSGNVGAIFGSNQNKNCSVINTNVINCNLSSQTSVGGLLGEQASNLSVIDTVIYQANVSGQSYIGGLIGLQSQTILVQNMSVSLVNASVSQSSSYVGGLVGYQSSALSFNNLTISQSNVTASASWCYIGGLIGSTSYQITITKSKITGIRIVYGSNAQYGIILGFKEASGAGVTFSITSSSSSANYFNNILQADCTSLTNNWSKLQC
;
A
#
# COMPACT_ATOMS: atom_id res chain seq x y z
N MET A 1 -11.99 -10.49 12.70
CA MET A 1 -10.87 -11.21 13.37
C MET A 1 -9.59 -10.77 12.70
N ASN A 2 -8.51 -10.50 13.45
CA ASN A 2 -7.28 -9.94 12.87
C ASN A 2 -6.12 -10.93 13.00
N PHE A 3 -5.37 -11.14 11.93
CA PHE A 3 -4.33 -12.16 11.84
C PHE A 3 -2.98 -11.55 11.44
N GLY A 4 -1.93 -12.01 12.12
CA GLY A 4 -0.53 -11.58 11.99
C GLY A 4 0.31 -12.22 13.08
N ILE A 5 1.64 -12.05 13.07
CA ILE A 5 2.50 -12.55 14.16
C ILE A 5 2.04 -12.02 15.52
N THR A 6 1.56 -10.78 15.56
CA THR A 6 0.97 -10.19 16.77
C THR A 6 -0.56 -10.14 16.73
N GLY A 7 -1.21 -10.75 15.73
CA GLY A 7 -2.67 -10.76 15.57
C GLY A 7 -3.29 -9.36 15.56
N GLN A 8 -4.25 -9.13 16.46
CA GLN A 8 -4.70 -7.80 16.87
C GLN A 8 -3.86 -7.35 18.05
N LEU A 9 -3.07 -6.28 17.89
CA LEU A 9 -2.36 -5.71 19.04
C LEU A 9 -3.19 -4.56 19.61
N THR A 10 -3.89 -4.84 20.71
CA THR A 10 -4.52 -3.84 21.59
C THR A 10 -3.83 -3.91 22.95
N THR A 11 -2.69 -3.25 23.10
CA THR A 11 -2.10 -3.12 24.43
C THR A 11 -2.83 -2.02 25.20
N ARG A 12 -3.27 -2.30 26.43
CA ARG A 12 -3.78 -1.25 27.35
C ARG A 12 -2.69 -0.23 27.73
N SER A 13 -1.43 -0.51 27.41
CA SER A 13 -0.33 0.46 27.40
C SER A 13 -0.38 1.28 26.10
N ASN A 14 -0.27 2.60 26.22
CA ASN A 14 -0.29 3.55 25.09
C ASN A 14 0.90 3.40 24.12
N GLN A 15 1.76 2.38 24.30
CA GLN A 15 2.94 2.11 23.49
C GLN A 15 3.11 0.61 23.26
N ALA A 16 3.45 0.24 22.03
CA ALA A 16 3.86 -1.12 21.69
C ALA A 16 4.91 -1.10 20.56
N ASP A 17 6.11 -1.59 20.84
CA ASP A 17 7.19 -1.63 19.87
C ASP A 17 7.46 -3.07 19.41
N VAL A 18 7.54 -3.27 18.10
CA VAL A 18 7.96 -4.50 17.45
C VAL A 18 9.37 -4.29 16.91
N LEU A 19 10.34 -4.93 17.54
CA LEU A 19 11.77 -4.70 17.29
C LEU A 19 12.45 -6.00 16.86
N ASN A 20 13.33 -5.92 15.86
CA ASN A 20 14.25 -7.01 15.48
C ASN A 20 13.55 -8.30 15.04
N ILE A 21 12.40 -8.20 14.36
CA ILE A 21 11.67 -9.38 13.88
C ILE A 21 12.18 -9.79 12.51
N ARG A 22 12.74 -11.00 12.40
CA ARG A 22 12.94 -11.66 11.11
C ARG A 22 11.94 -12.79 10.98
N THR A 23 10.99 -12.64 10.06
CA THR A 23 9.94 -13.63 9.86
C THR A 23 9.88 -14.12 8.41
N SER A 24 9.67 -15.42 8.28
CA SER A 24 9.22 -16.05 7.04
C SER A 24 7.83 -16.64 7.30
N VAL A 25 6.79 -15.92 6.91
CA VAL A 25 5.41 -16.36 7.18
C VAL A 25 4.91 -17.17 6.00
N SER A 26 4.80 -18.48 6.13
CA SER A 26 4.42 -19.34 4.99
C SER A 26 3.03 -19.00 4.43
N THR A 27 2.00 -18.86 5.26
CA THR A 27 0.65 -18.42 4.85
C THR A 27 -0.15 -17.88 6.04
N ILE A 28 -0.81 -16.73 5.88
CA ILE A 28 -1.87 -16.25 6.80
C ILE A 28 -3.12 -15.94 5.98
N THR A 29 -4.23 -16.58 6.31
CA THR A 29 -5.49 -16.41 5.60
C THR A 29 -6.60 -16.08 6.59
N SER A 30 -7.39 -15.06 6.26
CA SER A 30 -8.67 -14.79 6.91
C SER A 30 -9.81 -14.97 5.92
N THR A 31 -10.80 -15.78 6.31
CA THR A 31 -12.06 -15.97 5.58
C THR A 31 -13.22 -15.15 6.17
N SER A 32 -12.98 -14.40 7.26
CA SER A 32 -14.02 -13.57 7.87
C SER A 32 -14.26 -12.29 7.07
N SER A 33 -15.51 -11.85 6.96
CA SER A 33 -15.91 -10.59 6.32
C SER A 33 -15.39 -9.32 7.02
N SER A 34 -14.89 -9.46 8.25
CA SER A 34 -14.21 -8.41 9.04
C SER A 34 -12.74 -8.78 9.31
N GLY A 35 -12.13 -9.48 8.36
CA GLY A 35 -10.77 -9.98 8.45
C GLY A 35 -9.76 -8.93 8.07
N ASN A 36 -8.86 -8.55 8.97
CA ASN A 36 -7.66 -7.84 8.56
C ASN A 36 -6.44 -8.74 8.72
N VAL A 37 -5.60 -8.78 7.68
CA VAL A 37 -4.43 -9.65 7.63
C VAL A 37 -3.19 -8.83 7.32
N GLY A 38 -2.18 -8.96 8.17
CA GLY A 38 -0.81 -8.55 7.81
C GLY A 38 0.22 -9.45 8.45
N ALA A 39 1.43 -9.53 7.89
CA ALA A 39 2.43 -10.46 8.41
C ALA A 39 2.82 -10.12 9.85
N ILE A 40 2.93 -8.83 10.17
CA ILE A 40 3.18 -8.37 11.54
C ILE A 40 1.85 -8.14 12.25
N PHE A 41 1.03 -7.22 11.71
CA PHE A 41 -0.22 -6.80 12.31
C PHE A 41 -1.42 -7.09 11.41
N GLY A 42 -2.45 -7.73 11.96
CA GLY A 42 -3.76 -7.72 11.31
C GLY A 42 -4.41 -6.34 11.41
N SER A 43 -4.50 -5.79 12.62
CA SER A 43 -4.97 -4.42 12.88
C SER A 43 -4.13 -3.80 14.00
N ASN A 44 -3.55 -2.61 13.77
CA ASN A 44 -2.84 -1.85 14.81
C ASN A 44 -3.74 -0.74 15.39
N GLN A 45 -4.03 -0.83 16.69
CA GLN A 45 -4.87 0.13 17.42
C GLN A 45 -4.11 0.82 18.58
N ASN A 46 -2.78 0.69 18.63
CA ASN A 46 -1.97 1.28 19.69
C ASN A 46 -1.56 2.70 19.31
N LYS A 47 -1.78 3.66 20.21
CA LYS A 47 -1.55 5.09 19.96
C LYS A 47 -0.11 5.41 19.52
N ASN A 48 0.88 4.70 20.06
CA ASN A 48 2.30 4.87 19.71
C ASN A 48 2.92 3.50 19.43
N CYS A 49 2.91 3.07 18.17
CA CYS A 49 3.56 1.83 17.76
C CYS A 49 4.78 2.11 16.89
N SER A 50 5.84 1.33 17.06
CA SER A 50 6.98 1.33 16.16
C SER A 50 7.29 -0.08 15.66
N VAL A 51 7.58 -0.21 14.37
CA VAL A 51 8.17 -1.42 13.77
C VAL A 51 9.58 -1.06 13.34
N ILE A 52 10.58 -1.68 13.96
CA ILE A 52 11.99 -1.33 13.73
C ILE A 52 12.79 -2.59 13.42
N ASN A 53 13.71 -2.49 12.46
CA ASN A 53 14.64 -3.56 12.09
C ASN A 53 13.92 -4.88 11.81
N THR A 54 12.91 -4.83 10.94
CA THR A 54 12.01 -5.96 10.71
C THR A 54 12.08 -6.45 9.27
N ASN A 55 12.18 -7.76 9.08
CA ASN A 55 12.23 -8.42 7.78
C ASN A 55 11.04 -9.35 7.62
N VAL A 56 10.22 -9.09 6.60
CA VAL A 56 9.07 -9.90 6.21
C VAL A 56 9.37 -10.55 4.87
N ILE A 57 9.52 -11.88 4.86
CA ILE A 57 10.03 -12.60 3.69
C ILE A 57 9.06 -13.74 3.32
N ASN A 58 8.84 -13.98 2.04
CA ASN A 58 8.09 -15.13 1.51
C ASN A 58 6.69 -15.29 2.11
N CYS A 59 5.92 -14.20 2.11
CA CYS A 59 4.61 -14.16 2.76
C CYS A 59 3.48 -14.38 1.76
N ASN A 60 2.55 -15.28 2.08
CA ASN A 60 1.30 -15.45 1.34
C ASN A 60 0.14 -15.04 2.24
N LEU A 61 -0.46 -13.88 1.98
CA LEU A 61 -1.48 -13.29 2.84
C LEU A 61 -2.77 -13.13 2.06
N SER A 62 -3.89 -13.52 2.65
CA SER A 62 -5.19 -13.34 2.02
C SER A 62 -6.30 -12.93 2.98
N SER A 63 -7.12 -11.96 2.59
CA SER A 63 -8.26 -11.51 3.42
C SER A 63 -9.49 -11.09 2.61
N GLN A 64 -10.68 -11.14 3.21
CA GLN A 64 -11.91 -10.61 2.61
C GLN A 64 -12.05 -9.09 2.78
N THR A 65 -11.31 -8.45 3.67
CA THR A 65 -11.44 -7.00 3.96
C THR A 65 -10.16 -6.27 3.61
N SER A 66 -9.19 -6.23 4.53
CA SER A 66 -7.92 -5.52 4.35
C SER A 66 -6.76 -6.49 4.45
N VAL A 67 -5.82 -6.39 3.50
CA VAL A 67 -4.61 -7.21 3.49
C VAL A 67 -3.40 -6.34 3.16
N GLY A 68 -2.35 -6.47 3.97
CA GLY A 68 -1.06 -5.84 3.73
C GLY A 68 0.12 -6.74 4.09
N GLY A 69 1.22 -6.66 3.35
CA GLY A 69 2.42 -7.43 3.65
C GLY A 69 2.95 -7.19 5.06
N LEU A 70 2.79 -5.98 5.60
CA LEU A 70 3.15 -5.63 6.97
C LEU A 70 1.93 -5.48 7.87
N LEU A 71 0.92 -4.71 7.42
CA LEU A 71 -0.29 -4.38 8.19
C LEU A 71 -1.57 -4.57 7.35
N GLY A 72 -2.56 -5.27 7.89
CA GLY A 72 -3.90 -5.30 7.29
C GLY A 72 -4.60 -3.95 7.41
N GLU A 73 -4.74 -3.47 8.63
CA GLU A 73 -5.37 -2.20 8.98
C GLU A 73 -4.50 -1.42 9.97
N GLN A 74 -4.39 -0.11 9.76
CA GLN A 74 -3.76 0.80 10.70
C GLN A 74 -4.77 1.84 11.18
N ALA A 75 -5.11 1.75 12.47
CA ALA A 75 -6.10 2.60 13.13
C ALA A 75 -5.48 3.52 14.20
N SER A 76 -4.15 3.56 14.31
CA SER A 76 -3.40 4.45 15.22
C SER A 76 -1.99 4.69 14.71
N ASN A 77 -1.39 5.82 15.11
CA ASN A 77 -0.10 6.28 14.59
C ASN A 77 0.99 5.20 14.66
N LEU A 78 1.78 5.10 13.59
CA LEU A 78 2.79 4.08 13.44
C LEU A 78 4.08 4.66 12.84
N SER A 79 5.21 4.30 13.42
CA SER A 79 6.53 4.50 12.81
C SER A 79 7.05 3.16 12.29
N VAL A 80 7.56 3.13 11.06
CA VAL A 80 8.19 1.95 10.46
C VAL A 80 9.59 2.32 10.01
N ILE A 81 10.60 1.69 10.58
CA ILE A 81 12.01 2.06 10.40
C ILE A 81 12.82 0.80 10.05
N ASP A 82 13.74 0.93 9.10
CA ASP A 82 14.70 -0.13 8.73
C ASP A 82 14.01 -1.47 8.47
N THR A 83 13.06 -1.47 7.54
CA THR A 83 12.21 -2.63 7.26
C THR A 83 12.44 -3.15 5.86
N VAL A 84 12.54 -4.48 5.72
CA VAL A 84 12.68 -5.16 4.43
C VAL A 84 11.46 -6.05 4.19
N ILE A 85 10.88 -5.93 3.00
CA ILE A 85 9.85 -6.83 2.50
C ILE A 85 10.36 -7.50 1.23
N TYR A 86 10.35 -8.83 1.23
CA TYR A 86 10.77 -9.62 0.08
C TYR A 86 9.73 -10.70 -0.25
N GLN A 87 9.30 -10.75 -1.50
CA GLN A 87 8.41 -11.80 -2.01
C GLN A 87 7.11 -11.89 -1.18
N ALA A 88 6.38 -10.78 -1.11
CA ALA A 88 5.08 -10.73 -0.45
C ALA A 88 3.97 -10.87 -1.50
N ASN A 89 3.20 -11.95 -1.39
CA ASN A 89 2.01 -12.21 -2.17
C ASN A 89 0.79 -11.88 -1.32
N VAL A 90 0.04 -10.86 -1.73
CA VAL A 90 -1.16 -10.41 -1.03
C VAL A 90 -2.36 -10.52 -1.96
N SER A 91 -3.44 -11.14 -1.48
CA SER A 91 -4.70 -11.24 -2.21
C SER A 91 -5.88 -10.86 -1.34
N GLY A 92 -6.83 -10.12 -1.88
CA GLY A 92 -8.00 -9.75 -1.08
C GLY A 92 -9.20 -9.31 -1.89
N GLN A 93 -10.15 -8.64 -1.24
CA GLN A 93 -11.42 -8.24 -1.87
C GLN A 93 -11.78 -6.77 -1.73
N SER A 94 -11.29 -6.03 -0.72
CA SER A 94 -11.63 -4.60 -0.57
C SER A 94 -10.40 -3.70 -0.59
N TYR A 95 -9.47 -3.87 0.36
CA TYR A 95 -8.28 -3.03 0.49
C TYR A 95 -7.02 -3.87 0.44
N ILE A 96 -6.29 -3.79 -0.66
CA ILE A 96 -5.15 -4.66 -0.93
C ILE A 96 -3.93 -3.79 -1.16
N GLY A 97 -2.94 -3.89 -0.26
CA GLY A 97 -1.65 -3.25 -0.43
C GLY A 97 -0.50 -4.23 -0.24
N GLY A 98 0.59 -4.07 -0.97
CA GLY A 98 1.80 -4.86 -0.71
C GLY A 98 2.37 -4.71 0.69
N LEU A 99 2.15 -3.56 1.30
CA LEU A 99 2.63 -3.19 2.63
C LEU A 99 1.46 -2.98 3.60
N ILE A 100 0.50 -2.13 3.23
CA ILE A 100 -0.64 -1.74 4.07
C ILE A 100 -1.94 -1.91 3.28
N GLY A 101 -2.90 -2.66 3.81
CA GLY A 101 -4.24 -2.74 3.21
C GLY A 101 -5.00 -1.42 3.35
N LEU A 102 -5.35 -1.08 4.59
CA LEU A 102 -6.08 0.12 4.98
C LEU A 102 -5.27 0.98 5.95
N GLN A 103 -5.04 2.24 5.58
CA GLN A 103 -4.39 3.23 6.42
C GLN A 103 -5.39 4.33 6.81
N SER A 104 -5.61 4.51 8.12
CA SER A 104 -6.57 5.50 8.63
C SER A 104 -5.96 6.51 9.59
N GLN A 105 -4.72 6.33 10.02
CA GLN A 105 -3.99 7.24 10.91
C GLN A 105 -2.56 7.47 10.42
N THR A 106 -1.85 8.47 10.93
CA THR A 106 -0.55 8.83 10.37
C THR A 106 0.46 7.67 10.40
N ILE A 107 1.14 7.43 9.28
CA ILE A 107 2.28 6.49 9.20
C ILE A 107 3.50 7.23 8.69
N LEU A 108 4.62 7.04 9.39
CA LEU A 108 5.93 7.50 8.96
C LEU A 108 6.80 6.28 8.66
N VAL A 109 7.32 6.20 7.44
CA VAL A 109 8.18 5.12 6.98
C VAL A 109 9.57 5.66 6.65
N GLN A 110 10.61 5.07 7.22
CA GLN A 110 11.99 5.44 6.99
C GLN A 110 12.84 4.20 6.65
N ASN A 111 13.69 4.31 5.62
CA ASN A 111 14.64 3.27 5.22
C ASN A 111 13.95 1.93 4.95
N MET A 112 13.10 1.89 3.92
CA MET A 112 12.38 0.67 3.57
C MET A 112 12.85 0.12 2.23
N SER A 113 13.06 -1.20 2.16
CA SER A 113 13.33 -1.90 0.92
C SER A 113 12.22 -2.90 0.63
N VAL A 114 11.56 -2.75 -0.51
CA VAL A 114 10.50 -3.63 -0.98
C VAL A 114 10.96 -4.28 -2.28
N SER A 115 10.99 -5.60 -2.29
CA SER A 115 11.42 -6.38 -3.45
C SER A 115 10.43 -7.48 -3.73
N LEU A 116 9.87 -7.46 -4.94
CA LEU A 116 8.85 -8.40 -5.40
C LEU A 116 7.62 -8.43 -4.47
N VAL A 117 6.71 -7.48 -4.69
CA VAL A 117 5.34 -7.59 -4.18
C VAL A 117 4.43 -8.04 -5.31
N ASN A 118 3.52 -8.96 -5.01
CA ASN A 118 2.40 -9.31 -5.87
C ASN A 118 1.10 -8.99 -5.13
N ALA A 119 0.44 -7.90 -5.51
CA ALA A 119 -0.87 -7.52 -5.00
C ALA A 119 -1.95 -7.94 -5.99
N SER A 120 -2.96 -8.68 -5.53
CA SER A 120 -4.02 -9.19 -6.39
C SER A 120 -5.42 -9.05 -5.82
N VAL A 121 -6.39 -8.81 -6.71
CA VAL A 121 -7.82 -8.80 -6.38
C VAL A 121 -8.63 -9.48 -7.47
N SER A 122 -9.70 -10.16 -7.04
CA SER A 122 -10.67 -10.80 -7.92
C SER A 122 -12.10 -10.31 -7.73
N GLN A 123 -12.33 -9.37 -6.80
CA GLN A 123 -13.66 -8.76 -6.59
C GLN A 123 -13.72 -7.34 -7.15
N SER A 124 -14.93 -6.92 -7.49
CA SER A 124 -15.21 -5.58 -8.01
C SER A 124 -15.17 -4.52 -6.91
N SER A 125 -15.00 -3.26 -7.30
CA SER A 125 -15.06 -2.10 -6.38
C SER A 125 -13.99 -2.13 -5.28
N SER A 126 -12.81 -2.65 -5.61
CA SER A 126 -11.68 -2.79 -4.70
C SER A 126 -10.62 -1.73 -4.94
N TYR A 127 -9.84 -1.45 -3.90
CA TYR A 127 -8.68 -0.57 -3.94
C TYR A 127 -7.41 -1.40 -3.84
N VAL A 128 -6.56 -1.31 -4.86
CA VAL A 128 -5.38 -2.16 -4.99
C VAL A 128 -4.16 -1.31 -5.25
N GLY A 129 -3.20 -1.37 -4.33
CA GLY A 129 -1.89 -0.74 -4.48
C GLY A 129 -0.76 -1.74 -4.37
N GLY A 130 0.32 -1.49 -5.09
CA GLY A 130 1.56 -2.23 -4.88
C GLY A 130 2.17 -2.04 -3.49
N LEU A 131 1.85 -0.95 -2.80
CA LEU A 131 2.21 -0.72 -1.40
C LEU A 131 0.98 -0.52 -0.53
N VAL A 132 0.07 0.37 -0.94
CA VAL A 132 -1.06 0.77 -0.11
C VAL A 132 -2.38 0.63 -0.86
N GLY A 133 -3.33 -0.11 -0.30
CA GLY A 133 -4.67 -0.25 -0.89
C GLY A 133 -5.44 1.06 -0.83
N TYR A 134 -5.76 1.51 0.39
CA TYR A 134 -6.44 2.79 0.64
C TYR A 134 -5.80 3.55 1.79
N GLN A 135 -5.74 4.88 1.63
CA GLN A 135 -5.04 5.81 2.51
C GLN A 135 -5.93 7.01 2.80
N SER A 136 -6.26 7.25 4.08
CA SER A 136 -7.12 8.37 4.50
C SER A 136 -6.51 9.32 5.54
N SER A 137 -5.24 9.15 5.90
CA SER A 137 -4.49 10.10 6.73
C SER A 137 -3.04 10.24 6.26
N ALA A 138 -2.25 11.18 6.77
CA ALA A 138 -0.91 11.45 6.27
C ALA A 138 -0.01 10.19 6.21
N LEU A 139 0.59 9.95 5.04
CA LEU A 139 1.52 8.85 4.83
C LEU A 139 2.82 9.38 4.22
N SER A 140 3.94 9.12 4.90
CA SER A 140 5.26 9.56 4.44
C SER A 140 6.22 8.38 4.29
N PHE A 141 6.91 8.35 3.16
CA PHE A 141 8.05 7.49 2.90
C PHE A 141 9.29 8.34 2.70
N ASN A 142 10.32 8.06 3.50
CA ASN A 142 11.66 8.61 3.33
C ASN A 142 12.64 7.46 3.08
N ASN A 143 13.41 7.56 2.00
CA ASN A 143 14.38 6.52 1.63
C ASN A 143 13.72 5.15 1.39
N LEU A 144 12.73 5.11 0.49
CA LEU A 144 12.07 3.89 0.04
C LEU A 144 12.73 3.38 -1.25
N THR A 145 13.08 2.10 -1.28
CA THR A 145 13.53 1.41 -2.49
C THR A 145 12.53 0.34 -2.89
N ILE A 146 12.05 0.40 -4.13
CA ILE A 146 11.20 -0.64 -4.73
C ILE A 146 11.88 -1.18 -5.98
N SER A 147 12.18 -2.47 -6.00
CA SER A 147 12.77 -3.14 -7.17
C SER A 147 11.71 -3.74 -8.10
N GLN A 148 10.60 -4.22 -7.54
CA GLN A 148 9.50 -4.80 -8.30
C GLN A 148 8.19 -4.77 -7.51
N SER A 149 7.13 -4.28 -8.16
CA SER A 149 5.76 -4.20 -7.65
C SER A 149 4.80 -4.64 -8.76
N ASN A 150 4.17 -5.79 -8.59
CA ASN A 150 3.20 -6.31 -9.53
C ASN A 150 1.80 -6.18 -8.94
N VAL A 151 0.89 -5.52 -9.65
CA VAL A 151 -0.50 -5.36 -9.25
C VAL A 151 -1.40 -6.01 -10.29
N THR A 152 -2.28 -6.91 -9.86
CA THR A 152 -3.21 -7.63 -10.75
C THR A 152 -4.65 -7.49 -10.26
N ALA A 153 -5.53 -6.94 -11.06
CA ALA A 153 -6.95 -6.86 -10.75
C ALA A 153 -7.77 -7.42 -11.91
N SER A 154 -8.37 -8.60 -11.74
CA SER A 154 -9.16 -9.22 -12.82
C SER A 154 -10.60 -8.73 -12.88
N ALA A 155 -11.06 -8.02 -11.84
CA ALA A 155 -12.43 -7.55 -11.71
C ALA A 155 -12.64 -6.13 -12.24
N SER A 156 -13.89 -5.80 -12.49
CA SER A 156 -14.32 -4.47 -12.95
C SER A 156 -14.44 -3.47 -11.81
N TRP A 157 -14.32 -2.18 -12.12
CA TRP A 157 -14.53 -1.07 -11.18
C TRP A 157 -13.51 -1.01 -10.03
N CYS A 158 -12.33 -1.58 -10.22
CA CYS A 158 -11.23 -1.46 -9.25
C CYS A 158 -10.48 -0.13 -9.44
N TYR A 159 -9.97 0.42 -8.34
CA TYR A 159 -9.02 1.52 -8.31
C TYR A 159 -7.62 0.98 -8.10
N ILE A 160 -6.77 1.08 -9.12
CA ILE A 160 -5.51 0.34 -9.18
C ILE A 160 -4.34 1.31 -9.30
N GLY A 161 -3.50 1.35 -8.28
CA GLY A 161 -2.22 2.04 -8.35
C GLY A 161 -1.06 1.08 -8.34
N GLY A 162 -0.05 1.32 -9.16
CA GLY A 162 1.18 0.54 -9.07
C GLY A 162 1.87 0.68 -7.71
N LEU A 163 1.62 1.78 -6.98
CA LEU A 163 2.00 1.95 -5.56
C LEU A 163 0.78 2.13 -4.64
N ILE A 164 -0.14 3.02 -4.97
CA ILE A 164 -1.26 3.41 -4.09
C ILE A 164 -2.59 3.25 -4.84
N GLY A 165 -3.50 2.40 -4.34
CA GLY A 165 -4.80 2.19 -4.96
C GLY A 165 -5.65 3.47 -4.97
N SER A 166 -5.97 3.98 -3.78
CA SER A 166 -6.65 5.27 -3.62
C SER A 166 -6.16 6.05 -2.41
N THR A 167 -6.31 7.36 -2.48
CA THR A 167 -5.93 8.31 -1.43
C THR A 167 -6.99 9.39 -1.24
N SER A 168 -7.27 9.73 0.01
CA SER A 168 -8.05 10.91 0.41
C SER A 168 -7.24 11.90 1.26
N TYR A 169 -5.92 11.78 1.33
CA TYR A 169 -5.06 12.71 2.07
C TYR A 169 -3.65 12.82 1.48
N GLN A 170 -2.77 13.60 2.10
CA GLN A 170 -1.42 13.78 1.59
C GLN A 170 -0.59 12.48 1.65
N ILE A 171 0.12 12.22 0.56
CA ILE A 171 1.22 11.25 0.49
C ILE A 171 2.49 12.01 0.19
N THR A 172 3.57 11.64 0.86
CA THR A 172 4.91 12.18 0.61
C THR A 172 5.88 11.03 0.40
N ILE A 173 6.53 10.97 -0.76
CA ILE A 173 7.60 10.00 -1.04
C ILE A 173 8.85 10.81 -1.37
N THR A 174 9.93 10.64 -0.59
CA THR A 174 11.16 11.44 -0.72
C THR A 174 12.40 10.57 -0.69
N LYS A 175 13.47 10.99 -1.39
CA LYS A 175 14.77 10.28 -1.44
C LYS A 175 14.64 8.81 -1.84
N SER A 176 13.67 8.51 -2.70
CA SER A 176 13.23 7.14 -2.97
C SER A 176 13.56 6.73 -4.40
N LYS A 177 13.78 5.42 -4.60
CA LYS A 177 14.04 4.79 -5.89
C LYS A 177 12.97 3.74 -6.16
N ILE A 178 12.21 3.91 -7.23
CA ILE A 178 11.08 3.02 -7.55
C ILE A 178 11.21 2.49 -8.97
N THR A 179 11.27 1.17 -9.09
CA THR A 179 11.46 0.48 -10.37
C THR A 179 10.56 -0.75 -10.45
N GLY A 180 10.39 -1.28 -11.67
CA GLY A 180 9.71 -2.57 -11.85
C GLY A 180 8.24 -2.58 -11.46
N ILE A 181 7.53 -1.45 -11.62
CA ILE A 181 6.07 -1.41 -11.48
C ILE A 181 5.43 -2.08 -12.70
N ARG A 182 4.58 -3.07 -12.45
CA ARG A 182 3.75 -3.74 -13.46
C ARG A 182 2.31 -3.77 -12.97
N ILE A 183 1.39 -3.39 -13.85
CA ILE A 183 -0.06 -3.44 -13.58
C ILE A 183 -0.71 -4.31 -14.65
N VAL A 184 -1.59 -5.21 -14.22
CA VAL A 184 -2.43 -6.04 -15.06
C VAL A 184 -3.87 -5.84 -14.58
N TYR A 185 -4.78 -5.44 -15.46
CA TYR A 185 -6.14 -5.10 -15.07
C TYR A 185 -7.18 -5.63 -16.08
N GLY A 186 -8.39 -5.89 -15.56
CA GLY A 186 -9.57 -6.29 -16.34
C GLY A 186 -10.32 -5.10 -16.93
N SER A 187 -11.46 -5.36 -17.56
CA SER A 187 -12.33 -4.32 -18.14
C SER A 187 -12.86 -3.34 -17.07
N ASN A 188 -13.04 -2.07 -17.43
CA ASN A 188 -13.65 -1.03 -16.57
C ASN A 188 -12.90 -0.76 -15.25
N ALA A 189 -11.59 -0.94 -15.21
CA ALA A 189 -10.77 -0.53 -14.08
C ALA A 189 -10.23 0.89 -14.25
N GLN A 190 -10.20 1.67 -13.17
CA GLN A 190 -9.46 2.92 -13.12
C GLN A 190 -8.06 2.63 -12.59
N TYR A 191 -7.02 3.02 -13.33
CA TYR A 191 -5.66 2.72 -12.93
C TYR A 191 -4.70 3.89 -13.16
N GLY A 192 -3.61 3.88 -12.40
CA GLY A 192 -2.46 4.74 -12.64
C GLY A 192 -1.16 4.08 -12.16
N ILE A 193 -0.05 4.46 -12.78
CA ILE A 193 1.26 3.82 -12.51
C ILE A 193 1.66 3.99 -11.04
N ILE A 194 1.40 5.16 -10.46
CA ILE A 194 1.71 5.44 -9.06
C ILE A 194 0.44 5.42 -8.20
N LEU A 195 -0.59 6.15 -8.62
CA LEU A 195 -1.84 6.33 -7.90
C LEU A 195 -3.01 5.93 -8.80
N GLY A 196 -3.95 5.12 -8.28
CA GLY A 196 -5.17 4.75 -9.02
C GLY A 196 -6.25 5.83 -9.00
N PHE A 197 -6.59 6.34 -7.81
CA PHE A 197 -7.62 7.37 -7.64
C PHE A 197 -7.28 8.33 -6.50
N LYS A 198 -7.64 9.60 -6.67
CA LYS A 198 -7.58 10.62 -5.62
C LYS A 198 -8.98 11.08 -5.29
N GLU A 199 -9.38 10.96 -4.02
CA GLU A 199 -10.67 11.46 -3.56
C GLU A 199 -10.66 12.99 -3.44
N ALA A 200 -11.79 13.61 -3.79
CA ALA A 200 -11.93 15.07 -3.90
C ALA A 200 -11.72 15.83 -2.57
N SER A 201 -11.83 15.17 -1.42
CA SER A 201 -11.77 15.78 -0.09
C SER A 201 -10.35 15.88 0.51
N GLY A 202 -9.31 15.45 -0.22
CA GLY A 202 -7.97 15.29 0.33
C GLY A 202 -6.98 16.44 0.07
N ALA A 203 -6.12 16.70 1.05
CA ALA A 203 -4.90 17.50 0.90
C ALA A 203 -4.03 16.93 -0.25
N GLY A 204 -3.25 17.80 -0.91
CA GLY A 204 -2.48 17.48 -2.12
C GLY A 204 -1.57 16.25 -2.00
N VAL A 205 -1.37 15.54 -3.11
CA VAL A 205 -0.46 14.40 -3.20
C VAL A 205 0.89 14.89 -3.72
N THR A 206 1.97 14.69 -2.96
CA THR A 206 3.32 15.17 -3.30
C THR A 206 4.26 13.99 -3.51
N PHE A 207 4.76 13.82 -4.74
CA PHE A 207 5.78 12.81 -5.06
C PHE A 207 7.12 13.48 -5.36
N SER A 208 8.16 13.11 -4.61
CA SER A 208 9.55 13.52 -4.83
C SER A 208 10.45 12.30 -5.03
N ILE A 209 10.34 11.66 -6.18
CA ILE A 209 11.06 10.43 -6.55
C ILE A 209 12.42 10.80 -7.17
N THR A 210 13.52 10.26 -6.64
CA THR A 210 14.89 10.66 -7.02
C THR A 210 15.43 9.89 -8.24
N SER A 211 14.93 8.68 -8.51
CA SER A 211 15.15 7.97 -9.77
C SER A 211 14.14 6.83 -9.96
N SER A 212 13.65 6.64 -11.18
CA SER A 212 12.70 5.57 -11.51
C SER A 212 12.92 5.03 -12.92
N SER A 213 12.78 3.71 -13.07
CA SER A 213 12.76 3.04 -14.38
C SER A 213 11.67 1.97 -14.38
N SER A 214 10.76 2.04 -15.36
CA SER A 214 9.76 1.00 -15.62
C SER A 214 10.07 0.35 -16.96
N SER A 215 9.71 -0.92 -17.09
CA SER A 215 9.82 -1.69 -18.33
C SER A 215 8.66 -1.45 -19.30
N ALA A 216 7.90 -0.35 -19.13
CA ALA A 216 6.77 0.01 -19.98
C ALA A 216 6.79 1.52 -20.26
N ASN A 217 6.77 1.88 -21.55
CA ASN A 217 6.86 3.22 -22.15
C ASN A 217 5.78 4.23 -21.70
N TYR A 218 5.65 4.58 -20.41
CA TYR A 218 4.62 5.51 -19.94
C TYR A 218 5.06 6.42 -18.77
N PHE A 219 6.34 6.76 -18.67
CA PHE A 219 6.80 7.74 -17.66
C PHE A 219 6.39 9.21 -17.96
N ASN A 220 5.75 9.48 -19.10
CA ASN A 220 5.21 10.80 -19.44
C ASN A 220 3.73 11.02 -19.12
N ASN A 221 3.01 10.03 -18.56
CA ASN A 221 1.62 10.21 -18.12
C ASN A 221 1.51 10.00 -16.60
N ILE A 222 2.04 10.96 -15.84
CA ILE A 222 1.47 11.28 -14.53
C ILE A 222 0.15 12.00 -14.85
N LEU A 223 -0.98 11.49 -14.34
CA LEU A 223 -2.36 12.01 -14.44
C LEU A 223 -3.27 11.31 -15.47
N GLN A 224 -4.23 10.54 -14.97
CA GLN A 224 -5.60 10.66 -15.45
C GLN A 224 -6.58 10.49 -14.27
N ALA A 225 -6.77 11.58 -13.54
CA ALA A 225 -8.02 12.02 -12.88
C ALA A 225 -7.68 13.15 -11.90
N ASP A 226 -8.01 14.37 -12.32
CA ASP A 226 -8.14 15.61 -11.54
C ASP A 226 -6.92 16.20 -10.80
N CYS A 227 -6.25 16.99 -11.64
CA CYS A 227 -5.38 18.13 -11.37
C CYS A 227 -5.92 19.12 -10.32
N THR A 228 -5.14 19.38 -9.27
CA THR A 228 -5.10 20.68 -8.58
C THR A 228 -3.65 21.10 -8.30
N SER A 229 -2.82 21.17 -9.34
CA SER A 229 -1.71 22.15 -9.49
C SER A 229 -0.81 21.80 -10.68
N LEU A 230 -1.34 21.83 -11.89
CA LEU A 230 -0.55 22.15 -13.08
C LEU A 230 -1.33 23.23 -13.83
N THR A 231 -0.68 24.37 -13.99
CA THR A 231 -1.22 25.62 -14.51
C THR A 231 -1.74 25.47 -15.94
N ASN A 232 -2.98 25.91 -16.16
CA ASN A 232 -3.55 26.45 -17.40
C ASN A 232 -3.34 25.67 -18.72
N ASN A 233 -4.17 24.66 -18.99
CA ASN A 233 -5.00 24.54 -20.22
C ASN A 233 -5.62 23.14 -20.32
N TRP A 234 -6.95 23.06 -20.22
CA TRP A 234 -7.70 21.82 -20.36
C TRP A 234 -8.44 21.80 -21.69
N SER A 235 -7.84 21.20 -22.71
CA SER A 235 -8.59 20.61 -23.81
C SER A 235 -7.78 19.49 -24.43
N LYS A 236 -8.45 18.37 -24.72
CA LYS A 236 -7.99 17.13 -25.35
C LYS A 236 -7.47 16.06 -24.37
N LEU A 237 -8.29 15.02 -24.17
CA LEU A 237 -8.11 13.74 -24.86
C LEU A 237 -9.18 12.75 -24.35
N GLN A 238 -10.32 12.76 -25.05
CA GLN A 238 -10.99 11.52 -25.41
C GLN A 238 -10.12 10.83 -26.47
N CYS A 239 -9.79 9.56 -26.24
CA CYS A 239 -9.78 8.48 -27.22
C CYS A 239 -10.13 7.20 -26.47
#